data_AF-V5G000-F1
#
_entry.id   AF-V5G000-F1
#
_cell.length_a   1.000
_cell.length_b   1.000
_cell.length_c   1.000
_cell.angle_alpha   90.00
_cell.angle_beta   90.00
_cell.angle_gamma   90.00
#
_symmetry.space_group_name_H-M   'P 1'
#
loop_
_entity.id
_entity.type
_entity.pdbx_description
1 polymer ?
#
loop_
_entity_poly.entity_id
_entity_poly.type
_entity_poly.pdbx_seq_one_letter_code
_entity_poly.pdbx_strand_id
1 'polypeptide(L)'
;MAPEILDKKIDLQNFEAHKSADMYACGLVFWEITRRCDIGDCPTPPYAPPFRDEVPRNPSLEQMHEVVCVKEIRPVISESWKNVEILETLAKTMEVSNFFKY
;
A
#
# COMPACT_ATOMS: atom_id res chain seq x y z
N MET A 1 4.53 -0.11 7.60
CA MET A 1 4.72 1.18 8.30
C MET A 1 4.78 2.26 7.24
N ALA A 2 4.24 3.45 7.52
CA ALA A 2 4.29 4.57 6.58
C ALA A 2 5.72 5.07 6.35
N PRO A 3 6.05 5.61 5.16
CA PRO A 3 7.40 6.08 4.82
C PRO A 3 7.97 7.08 5.85
N GLU A 4 7.17 8.04 6.30
CA GLU A 4 7.55 9.05 7.28
C GLU A 4 7.90 8.47 8.66
N ILE A 5 7.34 7.31 9.01
CA ILE A 5 7.72 6.58 10.23
C ILE A 5 9.02 5.82 10.02
N LEU A 6 9.17 5.16 8.87
CA LEU A 6 10.40 4.44 8.50
C LEU A 6 11.61 5.38 8.43
N ASP A 7 11.43 6.57 7.87
CA ASP A 7 12.42 7.66 7.81
C ASP A 7 12.63 8.39 9.13
N LYS A 8 11.81 8.11 10.16
CA LYS A 8 11.79 8.84 11.45
C LYS A 8 11.56 10.35 11.27
N LYS A 9 10.81 10.73 10.25
CA LYS A 9 10.44 12.12 9.90
C LYS A 9 9.03 12.52 10.35
N ILE A 10 8.26 11.58 10.91
CA ILE A 10 6.92 11.87 11.43
C ILE A 10 6.95 12.91 12.55
N ASP A 11 6.10 13.93 12.44
CA ASP A 11 5.89 14.89 13.52
C ASP A 11 4.96 14.27 14.58
N LEU A 12 5.55 13.85 15.69
CA LEU A 12 4.83 13.18 16.78
C LEU A 12 3.83 14.10 17.50
N GLN A 13 3.98 15.43 17.40
CA GLN A 13 3.05 16.40 18.01
C GLN A 13 1.86 16.71 17.10
N ASN A 14 1.95 16.36 15.81
CA ASN A 14 0.89 16.59 14.85
C ASN A 14 -0.03 15.36 14.74
N PHE A 15 -1.24 15.46 15.29
CA PHE A 15 -2.24 14.39 15.21
C PHE A 15 -2.61 14.00 13.77
N GLU A 16 -2.62 14.95 12.84
CA GLU A 16 -2.91 14.66 11.43
C GLU A 16 -1.81 13.84 10.75
N ALA A 17 -0.56 13.91 11.25
CA ALA A 17 0.52 13.05 10.77
C ALA A 17 0.27 11.58 11.13
N HIS A 18 -0.20 11.31 12.36
CA HIS A 18 -0.59 9.97 12.78
C HIS A 18 -1.77 9.43 11.96
N LYS A 19 -2.79 10.25 11.72
CA LYS A 19 -3.91 9.88 10.83
C LYS A 19 -3.45 9.57 9.41
N SER A 20 -2.50 10.32 8.88
CA SER A 20 -1.95 10.09 7.55
C SER A 20 -1.22 8.74 7.48
N ALA A 21 -0.46 8.40 8.52
CA ALA A 21 0.18 7.09 8.63
C ALA A 21 -0.82 5.94 8.74
N ASP A 22 -1.94 6.13 9.44
CA ASP A 22 -3.04 5.14 9.49
C ASP A 22 -3.72 5.00 8.12
N MET A 23 -3.90 6.11 7.39
CA MET A 23 -4.41 6.06 6.03
C MET A 23 -3.47 5.28 5.11
N TYR A 24 -2.14 5.40 5.30
CA TYR A 24 -1.15 4.54 4.65
C TYR A 24 -1.30 3.06 5.05
N ALA A 25 -1.60 2.72 6.30
CA ALA A 25 -1.87 1.32 6.62
C ALA A 25 -3.17 0.82 5.94
N CYS A 26 -4.20 1.66 5.93
CA CYS A 26 -5.54 1.32 5.42
C CYS A 26 -5.56 0.96 3.92
N GLY A 27 -4.94 1.76 3.07
CA GLY A 27 -4.84 1.44 1.65
C GLY A 27 -3.94 0.24 1.31
N LEU A 28 -2.95 -0.14 2.14
CA LEU A 28 -2.29 -1.44 1.98
C LEU A 28 -3.29 -2.59 2.19
N VAL A 29 -4.17 -2.46 3.19
CA VAL A 29 -5.24 -3.43 3.45
C VAL A 29 -6.26 -3.44 2.31
N PHE A 30 -6.65 -2.28 1.77
CA PHE A 30 -7.50 -2.23 0.59
C PHE A 30 -6.88 -2.96 -0.60
N TRP A 31 -5.57 -2.82 -0.81
CA TRP A 31 -4.86 -3.55 -1.87
C TRP A 31 -4.93 -5.07 -1.67
N GLU A 32 -4.81 -5.54 -0.42
CA GLU A 32 -4.96 -6.97 -0.11
C GLU A 32 -6.39 -7.46 -0.40
N ILE A 33 -7.39 -6.66 -0.05
CA ILE A 33 -8.81 -6.97 -0.27
C ILE A 33 -9.14 -7.02 -1.76
N THR A 34 -8.74 -6.00 -2.54
CA THR A 34 -9.04 -5.93 -3.98
C THR A 34 -8.42 -7.08 -4.77
N ARG A 35 -7.24 -7.58 -4.38
CA ARG A 35 -6.61 -8.78 -4.97
C ARG A 35 -7.41 -10.07 -4.76
N ARG A 36 -8.32 -10.08 -3.79
CA ARG A 36 -9.15 -11.23 -3.43
C ARG A 36 -10.63 -11.05 -3.82
N CYS A 37 -10.98 -9.93 -4.43
CA CYS A 37 -12.30 -9.73 -5.02
C CYS A 37 -12.45 -10.59 -6.28
N ASP A 38 -13.40 -11.52 -6.24
CA ASP A 38 -13.84 -12.32 -7.39
C ASP A 38 -15.04 -11.61 -8.03
N ILE A 39 -14.76 -10.53 -8.77
CA ILE A 39 -15.77 -9.66 -9.39
C ILE A 39 -15.32 -9.31 -10.81
N GLY A 40 -16.21 -9.52 -11.78
CA GLY A 40 -15.90 -9.35 -13.21
C GLY A 40 -14.85 -10.37 -13.70
N ASP A 41 -14.24 -10.11 -14.86
CA ASP A 41 -13.16 -10.94 -15.42
C ASP A 41 -11.78 -10.57 -14.85
N CYS A 42 -11.72 -10.10 -13.59
CA CYS A 42 -10.47 -9.76 -12.93
C CYS A 42 -9.76 -11.01 -12.40
N PRO A 43 -8.46 -11.21 -12.66
CA PRO A 43 -7.71 -12.30 -12.04
C PRO A 43 -7.70 -12.18 -10.52
N THR A 44 -7.98 -13.29 -9.83
CA THR A 44 -7.95 -13.37 -8.36
C THR A 44 -6.79 -14.26 -7.90
N PRO A 45 -5.54 -13.77 -7.90
CA PRO A 45 -4.37 -14.57 -7.52
C PRO A 45 -4.43 -15.01 -6.05
N PRO A 46 -3.64 -16.02 -5.65
CA PRO A 46 -3.50 -16.38 -4.24
C PRO A 46 -3.15 -15.18 -3.36
N TYR A 47 -3.64 -15.22 -2.12
CA TYR A 47 -3.34 -14.19 -1.14
C TYR A 47 -1.83 -14.01 -0.98
N ALA A 48 -1.41 -12.75 -0.97
CA ALA A 48 -0.07 -12.37 -0.57
C ALA A 48 -0.13 -11.02 0.14
N PRO A 49 0.67 -10.82 1.21
CA PRO A 49 0.77 -9.53 1.88
C PRO A 49 1.44 -8.49 0.96
N PRO A 50 1.32 -7.20 1.28
CA PRO A 50 2.06 -6.15 0.59
C PRO A 50 3.56 -6.44 0.63
N PHE A 51 4.28 -6.12 -0.45
CA PHE A 51 5.73 -6.29 -0.57
C PHE A 51 6.23 -7.74 -0.46
N ARG A 52 5.36 -8.75 -0.62
CA ARG A 52 5.71 -10.18 -0.50
C ARG A 52 6.97 -10.59 -1.24
N ASP A 53 7.19 -10.03 -2.43
CA ASP A 53 8.31 -10.38 -3.31
C ASP A 53 9.55 -9.53 -3.07
N GLU A 54 9.43 -8.46 -2.28
CA GLU A 54 10.48 -7.46 -2.03
C GLU A 54 11.16 -7.65 -0.68
N VAL A 55 10.49 -8.31 0.27
CA VAL A 55 10.99 -8.47 1.64
C VAL A 55 10.80 -9.89 2.17
N PRO A 56 11.67 -10.36 3.10
CA PRO A 56 11.46 -11.65 3.75
C PRO A 56 10.18 -11.65 4.60
N ARG A 57 9.72 -12.85 4.99
CA ARG A 57 8.47 -13.02 5.77
C ARG A 57 8.41 -12.19 7.07
N ASN A 58 9.55 -11.95 7.71
CA ASN A 58 9.66 -11.13 8.91
C ASN A 58 10.74 -10.06 8.67
N PRO A 59 10.40 -8.95 8.01
CA PRO A 59 11.38 -7.96 7.60
C PRO A 59 11.83 -7.10 8.77
N SER A 60 13.11 -6.71 8.76
CA SER A 60 13.61 -5.67 9.68
C SER A 60 13.11 -4.28 9.26
N LEU A 61 13.25 -3.31 10.16
CA LEU A 61 12.88 -1.92 9.85
C LEU A 61 13.74 -1.35 8.72
N GLU A 62 15.02 -1.70 8.67
CA GLU A 62 15.95 -1.30 7.61
C GLU A 62 15.56 -1.89 6.26
N GLN A 63 15.09 -3.15 6.21
CA GLN A 63 14.63 -3.77 4.97
C GLN A 63 13.36 -3.11 4.45
N MET A 64 12.41 -2.79 5.34
CA MET A 64 11.21 -2.05 4.96
C MET A 64 11.54 -0.63 4.50
N HIS A 65 12.46 0.05 5.18
CA HIS A 65 12.94 1.38 4.78
C HIS A 65 13.61 1.35 3.39
N GLU A 66 14.46 0.36 3.12
CA GLU A 66 15.10 0.21 1.81
C GLU A 66 14.06 0.06 0.69
N VAL A 67 13.03 -0.77 0.88
CA VAL A 67 11.99 -1.00 -0.13
C VAL A 67 11.06 0.21 -0.28
N VAL A 68 10.58 0.77 0.82
CA VAL A 68 9.52 1.79 0.82
C VAL A 68 10.08 3.21 0.65
N CYS A 69 11.19 3.54 1.30
CA CYS A 69 11.73 4.90 1.30
C CYS A 69 12.84 5.10 0.27
N VAL A 70 13.76 4.13 0.13
CA VAL A 70 14.94 4.29 -0.75
C VAL A 70 14.61 3.91 -2.20
N LYS A 71 14.02 2.73 -2.39
CA LYS A 71 13.62 2.24 -3.73
C LYS A 71 12.25 2.73 -4.17
N GLU A 72 11.50 3.36 -3.26
CA GLU A 72 10.16 3.89 -3.50
C GLU A 72 9.18 2.86 -4.09
N ILE A 73 9.39 1.58 -3.77
CA ILE A 73 8.53 0.49 -4.25
C ILE A 73 7.19 0.57 -3.53
N ARG A 74 6.13 0.25 -4.27
CA ARG A 74 4.76 0.19 -3.77
C ARG A 74 4.03 -1.02 -4.36
N PRO A 75 2.96 -1.51 -3.71
CA PRO A 75 2.20 -2.64 -4.24
C PRO A 75 1.55 -2.30 -5.58
N VAL A 76 1.69 -3.20 -6.56
CA VAL A 76 1.22 -2.97 -7.94
C VAL A 76 -0.29 -2.98 -8.01
N ILE A 77 -0.87 -1.94 -8.62
CA ILE A 77 -2.29 -1.87 -8.97
C ILE A 77 -2.51 -2.64 -10.28
N SER A 78 -3.40 -3.65 -10.28
CA SER A 78 -3.69 -4.42 -11.49
C SER A 78 -4.47 -3.57 -12.50
N GLU A 79 -4.04 -3.57 -13.76
CA GLU A 79 -4.77 -2.90 -14.85
C GLU A 79 -6.21 -3.44 -15.00
N SER A 80 -6.44 -4.71 -14.67
CA SER A 80 -7.77 -5.31 -14.73
C SER A 80 -8.78 -4.62 -13.81
N TRP A 81 -8.32 -4.02 -12.70
CA TRP A 81 -9.21 -3.33 -11.74
C TRP A 81 -9.88 -2.10 -12.35
N LYS A 82 -9.27 -1.49 -13.37
CA LYS A 82 -9.84 -0.34 -14.07
C LYS A 82 -11.09 -0.69 -14.87
N ASN A 83 -11.31 -1.98 -15.15
CA ASN A 83 -12.48 -2.47 -15.89
C ASN A 83 -13.72 -2.67 -15.00
N VAL A 84 -13.58 -2.53 -13.67
CA VAL A 84 -14.66 -2.74 -12.72
C VAL A 84 -14.76 -1.48 -11.86
N GLU A 85 -15.87 -0.73 -11.99
CA GLU A 85 -16.06 0.61 -11.38
C GLU A 85 -15.68 0.68 -9.90
N ILE A 86 -16.11 -0.30 -9.10
CA ILE A 86 -15.81 -0.32 -7.66
C ILE A 86 -14.31 -0.56 -7.39
N LEU A 87 -13.65 -1.42 -8.17
CA LEU A 87 -12.22 -1.69 -8.02
C LEU A 87 -11.37 -0.52 -8.54
N GLU A 88 -11.81 0.15 -9.60
CA GLU A 88 -11.20 1.38 -10.10
C GLU A 88 -11.28 2.50 -9.05
N THR A 89 -12.43 2.64 -8.38
CA THR A 89 -12.61 3.62 -7.31
C THR A 89 -11.66 3.33 -6.14
N LEU A 90 -11.56 2.07 -5.71
CA LEU A 90 -10.62 1.66 -4.66
C LEU A 90 -9.16 1.88 -5.10
N ALA A 91 -8.81 1.57 -6.34
CA ALA A 91 -7.49 1.81 -6.91
C ALA A 91 -7.11 3.30 -6.83
N LYS A 92 -8.01 4.20 -7.25
CA LYS A 92 -7.81 5.64 -7.13
C LYS A 92 -7.66 6.09 -5.67
N THR A 93 -8.45 5.55 -4.74
CA THR A 93 -8.30 5.85 -3.30
C THR A 93 -6.93 5.46 -2.77
N MET A 94 -6.42 4.29 -3.19
CA MET A 94 -5.08 3.84 -2.86
C MET A 94 -4.01 4.76 -3.48
N GLU A 95 -4.18 5.24 -4.70
CA GLU A 95 -3.23 6.16 -5.34
C GLU A 95 -3.20 7.56 -4.69
N VAL A 96 -4.37 8.10 -4.33
CA VAL A 96 -4.54 9.48 -3.82
C VAL A 96 -4.07 9.64 -2.37
N SER A 97 -4.13 8.59 -1.55
CA SER A 97 -3.89 8.69 -0.10
C SER A 97 -2.39 8.77 0.28
N ASN A 98 -1.56 9.47 -0.50
CA ASN A 98 -0.10 9.59 -0.32
C ASN A 98 0.66 8.26 -0.29
N PHE A 99 0.06 7.18 -0.77
CA PHE A 99 0.75 5.90 -0.93
C PHE A 99 1.84 5.96 -1.98
N PHE A 100 1.69 6.74 -3.05
CA PHE A 100 2.56 6.64 -4.23
C PHE A 100 3.14 7.99 -4.68
N LYS A 101 3.07 9.04 -3.86
CA LYS A 101 3.63 10.35 -4.19
C LYS A 101 4.60 10.83 -3.11
N TYR A 102 5.86 10.49 -3.31
CA TYR A 102 7.01 11.39 -3.17
C TYR A 102 7.96 11.08 -4.32
#